data_AF-A0A7X8N1C6-F1
#
_entry.id   AF-A0A7X8N1C6-F1
#
_cell.length_a   1.000
_cell.length_b   1.000
_cell.length_c   1.000
_cell.angle_alpha   90.00
_cell.angle_beta   90.00
_cell.angle_gamma   90.00
#
_symmetry.space_group_name_H-M   'P 1'
#
loop_
_entity.id
_entity.type
_entity.pdbx_description
1 polymer ?
#
loop_
_entity_poly.entity_id
_entity_poly.type
_entity_poly.pdbx_seq_one_letter_code
_entity_poly.pdbx_strand_id
1 'polypeptide(L)' 'MGTIICQTCNSAVDHFEDEKVTTYYAKCADCQCSEKSEDLA' A
#
# COMPACT_ATOMS: atom_id res chain seq x y z
N MET A 1 -13.40 -3.75 7.46
CA MET A 1 -13.03 -2.54 6.72
C MET A 1 -11.54 -2.41 6.81
N GLY A 2 -10.83 -2.62 5.72
CA GLY A 2 -9.38 -2.47 5.65
C GLY A 2 -8.97 -1.28 4.78
N THR A 3 -7.79 -0.76 5.05
CA THR A 3 -7.23 0.39 4.35
C THR A 3 -5.79 0.10 4.00
N ILE A 4 -5.40 0.42 2.77
CA ILE A 4 -4.03 0.34 2.28
C ILE A 4 -3.45 1.76 2.34
N ILE A 5 -2.37 1.95 3.08
CA ILE A 5 -1.69 3.24 3.26
C ILE A 5 -0.30 3.18 2.63
N CYS A 6 0.14 4.28 2.02
CA CYS A 6 1.50 4.38 1.54
C CYS A 6 2.50 4.50 2.70
N GLN A 7 3.54 3.67 2.73
CA GLN A 7 4.63 3.74 3.72
C GLN A 7 5.43 5.04 3.67
N THR A 8 5.44 5.75 2.54
CA THR A 8 6.30 6.91 2.33
C THR A 8 5.58 8.24 2.54
N CYS A 9 4.40 8.42 1.95
CA CYS A 9 3.63 9.67 2.05
C CYS A 9 2.45 9.58 3.02
N ASN A 10 2.24 8.41 3.64
CA ASN A 10 1.17 8.14 4.60
C ASN A 10 -0.24 8.48 4.08
N SER A 11 -0.40 8.48 2.75
CA SER A 11 -1.68 8.71 2.08
C SER A 11 -2.41 7.38 1.88
N ALA A 12 -3.74 7.40 1.95
CA ALA A 12 -4.57 6.23 1.63
C ALA A 12 -4.44 5.93 0.13
N VAL A 13 -4.03 4.69 -0.16
CA VAL A 13 -3.88 4.17 -1.52
C VAL A 13 -5.19 3.51 -1.95
N ASP A 14 -5.80 2.72 -1.06
CA ASP A 14 -7.05 2.00 -1.35
C ASP A 14 -7.79 1.59 -0.08
N HIS A 15 -9.06 1.21 -0.22
CA HIS A 15 -9.91 0.69 0.84
C HIS A 15 -10.63 -0.57 0.38
N PHE A 16 -10.70 -1.58 1.24
CA PHE A 16 -11.41 -2.82 0.96
C PHE A 16 -12.35 -3.19 2.11
N GLU A 17 -13.48 -3.79 1.79
CA GLU A 17 -14.37 -4.33 2.81
C GLU A 17 -13.90 -5.72 3.21
N ASP A 18 -13.72 -5.90 4.51
CA ASP A 18 -13.32 -7.16 5.15
C ASP A 18 -14.01 -7.21 6.52
N GLU A 19 -14.24 -8.40 7.04
CA GLU A 19 -14.86 -8.59 8.35
C GLU A 19 -13.95 -8.06 9.47
N LYS A 20 -12.64 -8.17 9.28
CA LYS A 20 -11.62 -7.67 10.21
C LYS A 20 -11.10 -6.30 9.78
N VAL A 21 -10.85 -5.42 10.74
CA VAL A 21 -10.17 -4.15 10.48
C VAL A 21 -8.68 -4.41 10.34
N THR A 22 -8.15 -4.21 9.14
CA THR A 22 -6.75 -4.46 8.82
C THR A 22 -6.15 -3.28 8.06
N THR A 23 -5.02 -2.78 8.55
CA THR A 23 -4.25 -1.73 7.88
C THR A 23 -3.06 -2.37 7.19
N TYR A 24 -3.00 -2.24 5.87
CA TYR A 24 -1.85 -2.65 5.08
C TYR A 24 -1.05 -1.45 4.63
N TYR A 25 0.24 -1.69 4.43
CA TYR A 25 1.19 -0.67 4.07
C TYR A 25 1.86 -1.02 2.74
N ALA A 26 1.67 -0.19 1.71
CA ALA A 26 2.18 -0.39 0.36
C ALA A 26 2.98 0.85 -0.11
N LYS A 27 3.46 0.86 -1.35
CA LYS A 27 4.09 2.03 -1.99
C LYS A 27 3.16 2.53 -3.12
N CYS A 28 2.79 3.82 -3.11
CA CYS A 28 2.00 4.43 -4.20
C CYS A 28 2.85 4.58 -5.48
N ALA A 29 2.18 4.66 -6.62
CA ALA A 29 2.81 4.93 -7.91
C ALA A 29 3.19 6.41 -8.12
N ASP A 30 2.40 7.34 -7.57
CA ASP A 30 2.62 8.79 -7.70
C ASP A 30 3.82 9.30 -6.91
N CYS A 31 4.01 8.68 -5.76
CA CYS A 31 5.17 8.83 -4.94
C CYS A 31 6.26 8.04 -5.67
N GLN A 32 7.42 8.61 -5.99
CA GLN A 32 8.53 7.90 -6.67
C GLN A 32 9.15 6.79 -5.79
N CYS A 33 8.33 6.09 -5.02
CA CYS A 33 8.56 4.93 -4.19
C CYS A 33 8.83 3.66 -5.03
N SER A 34 9.26 3.82 -6.28
CA SER A 34 9.69 2.73 -7.15
C SER A 34 11.02 2.21 -6.63
N GLU A 35 10.98 1.41 -5.56
CA GLU A 35 12.00 0.40 -5.40
C GLU A 35 11.54 -0.78 -6.23
N LYS A 36 12.24 -0.97 -7.34
CA LYS A 36 12.22 -2.18 -8.13
C LYS A 36 12.27 -3.38 -7.18
N SER A 37 11.14 -4.03 -6.95
CA SER A 37 11.19 -5.42 -6.53
C SER A 37 11.50 -6.23 -7.78
N GLU A 38 12.79 -6.25 -8.14
CA GLU A 38 13.40 -7.35 -8.86
C GLU A 38 13.32 -8.57 -7.93
N ASP A 39 12.18 -9.24 -7.91
CA ASP A 39 12.09 -10.65 -7.54
C ASP A 39 11.62 -11.38 -8.80
N LEU A 40 12.54 -11.39 -9.77
CA LEU A 40 12.54 -12.34 -10.86
C LEU A 40 13.47 -13.48 -10.42
N ALA A 41 12.92 -14.69 -10.44
CA ALA A 41 13.55 -16.01 -10.29
C ALA A 41 13.57 -16.65 -8.89
#